data_AF-A0AAU8Y0X7-F1
#
_entry.id   AF-A0AAU8Y0X7-F1
#
_cell.length_a   1.000
_cell.length_b   1.000
_cell.length_c   1.000
_cell.angle_alpha   90.00
_cell.angle_beta   90.00
_cell.angle_gamma   90.00
#
_symmetry.space_group_name_H-M   'P 1'
#
loop_
_entity.id
_entity.type
_entity.pdbx_description
1 polymer ?
#
loop_
_entity_poly.entity_id
_entity_poly.type
_entity_poly.pdbx_seq_one_letter_code
_entity_poly.pdbx_strand_id
1 'polypeptide(L)'
;MKMNKTTLLLSAAAFLVPSAPLLAQIVPQTGGASVEHINQVPVVNINRAGADGVSHNVYTQFDIGVQGAILNNSLSGANTSLAGAVGGNAQLEGRAAKVILNEVNSANKSILKGMVEVAGQRADVVIANKSGITCNGCGFINARNGVLTTADLQFKDGAFNSYRVNQGNIRVEGDGLKKGDVDYTAIIARTAEISAAVHADALLVSAGKKRFQRIYPASITLKLLKISLKCWSTSPSWAACTPTKLSWSPMKTA
;
A
#
# COMPACT_ATOMS: atom_id res chain seq x y z
N MET A 1 67.24 -13.14 3.40
CA MET A 1 66.31 -14.22 3.01
C MET A 1 65.69 -14.80 4.27
N LYS A 2 64.45 -14.43 4.63
CA LYS A 2 63.61 -15.10 5.63
C LYS A 2 62.17 -14.57 5.46
N MET A 3 61.35 -15.31 4.71
CA MET A 3 59.91 -15.09 4.59
C MET A 3 59.22 -15.79 5.76
N ASN A 4 58.49 -15.04 6.58
CA ASN A 4 57.58 -15.54 7.61
C ASN A 4 56.18 -15.72 6.99
N LYS A 5 55.78 -16.98 6.81
CA LYS A 5 54.43 -17.34 6.34
C LYS A 5 53.44 -17.17 7.50
N THR A 6 52.58 -16.16 7.40
CA THR A 6 51.46 -15.97 8.33
C THR A 6 50.21 -16.55 7.68
N THR A 7 49.78 -17.72 8.14
CA THR A 7 48.60 -18.43 7.64
C THR A 7 47.34 -17.80 8.24
N LEU A 8 46.50 -17.17 7.41
CA LEU A 8 45.16 -16.71 7.80
C LEU A 8 44.19 -17.89 7.78
N LEU A 9 43.55 -18.18 8.92
CA LEU A 9 42.39 -19.08 8.99
C LEU A 9 41.13 -18.27 8.71
N LEU A 10 40.45 -18.55 7.58
CA LEU A 10 39.09 -18.07 7.32
C LEU A 10 38.10 -18.95 8.11
N SER A 11 37.55 -18.44 9.21
CA SER A 11 36.37 -19.01 9.85
C SER A 11 35.11 -18.50 9.14
N ALA A 12 34.45 -19.39 8.39
CA ALA A 12 33.13 -19.11 7.84
C ALA A 12 32.09 -19.24 8.96
N ALA A 13 31.59 -18.10 9.46
CA ALA A 13 30.43 -18.09 10.34
C ALA A 13 29.16 -18.34 9.52
N ALA A 14 28.54 -19.51 9.70
CA ALA A 14 27.22 -19.79 9.15
C ALA A 14 26.18 -18.97 9.93
N PHE A 15 25.69 -17.89 9.31
CA PHE A 15 24.55 -17.14 9.84
C PHE A 15 23.29 -18.00 9.70
N LEU A 16 22.86 -18.60 10.81
CA LEU A 16 21.50 -19.12 10.95
C LEU A 16 20.55 -17.92 10.85
N VAL A 17 19.87 -17.77 9.72
CA VAL A 17 18.77 -16.81 9.62
C VAL A 17 17.58 -17.44 10.35
N PRO A 18 17.13 -16.90 11.48
CA PRO A 18 15.91 -17.39 12.12
C PRO A 18 14.75 -17.14 11.16
N SER A 19 14.11 -18.22 10.70
CA SER A 19 12.85 -18.17 9.98
C SER A 19 11.78 -17.66 10.93
N ALA A 20 11.48 -16.36 10.84
CA ALA A 20 10.39 -15.76 11.59
C ALA A 20 9.05 -16.40 11.17
N PRO A 21 8.10 -16.59 12.11
CA PRO A 21 6.77 -17.09 11.80
C PRO A 21 6.04 -16.14 10.83
N LEU A 22 5.13 -16.71 10.03
CA LEU A 22 4.33 -16.10 8.97
C LEU A 22 3.24 -15.15 9.50
N LEU A 23 3.59 -14.23 10.40
CA LEU A 23 2.72 -13.15 10.85
C LEU A 23 2.87 -11.94 9.93
N ALA A 24 1.79 -11.16 9.78
CA ALA A 24 1.87 -9.90 9.04
C ALA A 24 2.94 -9.00 9.67
N GLN A 25 3.88 -8.54 8.84
CA GLN A 25 5.03 -7.78 9.30
C GLN A 25 5.12 -6.44 8.57
N ILE A 26 5.40 -5.37 9.32
CA ILE A 26 5.77 -4.07 8.78
C ILE A 26 7.23 -3.82 9.18
N VAL A 27 8.12 -3.81 8.21
CA VAL A 27 9.58 -3.68 8.41
C VAL A 27 10.09 -2.48 7.64
N PRO A 28 10.21 -1.32 8.30
CA PRO A 28 10.84 -0.14 7.71
C PRO A 28 12.31 -0.42 7.38
N GLN A 29 12.82 0.23 6.34
CA GLN A 29 14.27 0.30 6.12
C GLN A 29 14.93 1.20 7.18
N THR A 30 16.19 0.90 7.49
CA THR A 30 16.97 1.62 8.50
C THR A 30 16.98 3.13 8.26
N GLY A 31 16.70 3.91 9.31
CA GLY A 31 16.66 5.38 9.23
C GLY A 31 15.36 5.96 8.65
N GLY A 32 14.35 5.11 8.38
CA GLY A 32 13.01 5.53 7.99
C GLY A 32 12.00 5.56 9.14
N ALA A 33 10.74 5.28 8.80
CA ALA A 33 9.62 5.23 9.74
C ALA A 33 9.93 4.30 10.92
N SER A 34 9.37 4.59 12.10
CA SER A 34 9.40 3.67 13.22
C SER A 34 8.06 2.96 13.39
N VAL A 35 8.09 1.75 13.93
CA VAL A 35 6.88 0.96 14.20
C VAL A 35 6.83 0.62 15.67
N GLU A 36 5.74 0.98 16.32
CA GLU A 36 5.38 0.55 17.66
C GLU A 36 4.08 -0.26 17.61
N HIS A 37 3.65 -0.83 18.73
CA HIS A 37 2.41 -1.58 18.80
C HIS A 37 1.56 -1.06 19.95
N ILE A 38 0.31 -0.69 19.64
CA ILE A 38 -0.68 -0.27 20.63
C ILE A 38 -1.85 -1.22 20.49
N ASN A 39 -2.24 -1.90 21.57
CA ASN A 39 -3.31 -2.90 21.57
C ASN A 39 -3.16 -3.95 20.45
N GLN A 40 -1.92 -4.42 20.24
CA GLN A 40 -1.54 -5.39 19.20
C GLN A 40 -1.67 -4.90 17.75
N VAL A 41 -2.08 -3.64 17.52
CA VAL A 41 -2.10 -3.00 16.21
C VAL A 41 -0.76 -2.30 15.97
N PRO A 42 -0.08 -2.56 14.84
CA PRO A 42 1.13 -1.83 14.48
C PRO A 42 0.79 -0.36 14.16
N VAL A 43 1.51 0.55 14.81
CA VAL A 43 1.44 2.00 14.61
C VAL A 43 2.75 2.44 13.97
N VAL A 44 2.66 2.88 12.72
CA VAL A 44 3.78 3.40 11.94
C VAL A 44 3.86 4.91 12.19
N ASN A 45 4.87 5.34 12.93
CA ASN A 45 5.25 6.75 12.96
C ASN A 45 5.94 7.08 11.64
N ILE A 46 5.19 7.72 10.75
CA ILE A 46 5.63 8.04 9.40
C ILE A 46 6.72 9.11 9.40
N ASN A 47 7.57 9.08 8.39
CA ASN A 47 8.61 10.06 8.16
C ASN A 47 8.04 11.46 8.02
N ARG A 48 8.89 12.46 8.33
CA ARG A 48 8.63 13.87 8.04
C ARG A 48 8.21 14.08 6.59
N ALA A 49 7.19 14.90 6.37
CA ALA A 49 6.80 15.30 5.03
C ALA A 49 7.82 16.27 4.40
N GLY A 50 8.11 16.08 3.11
CA GLY A 50 8.85 17.02 2.29
C GLY A 50 8.12 18.36 2.08
N ALA A 51 8.76 19.29 1.38
CA ALA A 51 8.14 20.59 1.04
C ALA A 51 6.88 20.44 0.16
N ASP A 52 6.79 19.34 -0.60
CA ASP A 52 5.65 18.95 -1.43
C ASP A 52 4.50 18.28 -0.64
N GLY A 53 4.64 18.17 0.69
CA GLY A 53 3.68 17.57 1.60
C GLY A 53 3.66 16.04 1.56
N VAL A 54 4.69 15.41 1.00
CA VAL A 54 4.77 13.96 0.85
C VAL A 54 5.66 13.37 1.94
N SER A 55 5.11 12.46 2.74
CA SER A 55 5.88 11.56 3.61
C SER A 55 6.20 10.30 2.83
N HIS A 56 7.48 10.01 2.64
CA HIS A 56 7.95 8.82 1.92
C HIS A 56 8.56 7.82 2.89
N ASN A 57 7.92 6.65 2.98
CA ASN A 57 8.25 5.59 3.91
C ASN A 57 8.62 4.35 3.10
N VAL A 58 9.82 3.82 3.33
CA VAL A 58 10.35 2.68 2.57
C VAL A 58 10.48 1.47 3.47
N TYR A 59 10.05 0.32 2.98
CA TYR A 59 9.95 -0.93 3.72
C TYR A 59 10.63 -2.07 2.97
N THR A 60 11.13 -3.05 3.71
CA THR A 60 11.47 -4.38 3.15
C THR A 60 10.26 -5.32 3.16
N GLN A 61 9.33 -5.11 4.09
CA GLN A 61 8.04 -5.82 4.18
C GLN A 61 6.94 -4.85 4.63
N PHE A 62 5.76 -4.93 4.01
CA PHE A 62 4.59 -4.17 4.44
C PHE A 62 3.35 -5.04 4.24
N ASP A 63 3.04 -5.84 5.26
CA ASP A 63 1.81 -6.61 5.37
C ASP A 63 0.89 -6.00 6.43
N ILE A 64 -0.40 -6.17 6.22
CA ILE A 64 -1.43 -5.73 7.15
C ILE A 64 -2.17 -6.95 7.65
N GLY A 65 -2.14 -7.18 8.97
CA GLY A 65 -2.89 -8.25 9.60
C GLY A 65 -4.37 -7.91 9.69
N VAL A 66 -5.18 -8.85 10.19
CA VAL A 66 -6.63 -8.67 10.36
C VAL A 66 -6.97 -7.57 11.37
N GLN A 67 -6.06 -7.30 12.31
CA GLN A 67 -6.15 -6.18 13.26
C GLN A 67 -5.94 -4.80 12.61
N GLY A 68 -5.51 -4.77 11.35
CA GLY A 68 -5.18 -3.54 10.63
C GLY A 68 -3.82 -2.97 10.98
N ALA A 69 -3.59 -1.73 10.56
CA ALA A 69 -2.40 -0.94 10.88
C ALA A 69 -2.73 0.56 10.88
N ILE A 70 -1.98 1.33 11.66
CA ILE A 70 -2.15 2.77 11.77
C ILE A 70 -0.93 3.48 11.18
N LEU A 71 -1.18 4.49 10.34
CA LEU A 71 -0.20 5.46 9.86
C LEU A 71 -0.35 6.72 10.72
N ASN A 72 0.60 6.98 11.61
CA ASN A 72 0.51 8.08 12.56
C ASN A 72 0.89 9.42 11.92
N ASN A 73 -0.12 10.14 11.43
CA ASN A 73 -0.01 11.49 10.86
C ASN A 73 -0.49 12.57 11.84
N SER A 74 -0.46 12.29 13.16
CA SER A 74 -0.92 13.22 14.17
C SER A 74 0.22 14.05 14.75
N LEU A 75 0.02 15.36 14.87
CA LEU A 75 0.99 16.27 15.52
C LEU A 75 0.94 16.20 17.04
N SER A 76 -0.25 15.95 17.61
CA SER A 76 -0.52 16.04 19.05
C SER A 76 -1.18 14.79 19.63
N GLY A 77 -1.27 13.71 18.85
CA GLY A 77 -2.01 12.50 19.20
C GLY A 77 -3.43 12.50 18.64
N ALA A 78 -4.05 11.33 18.56
CA ALA A 78 -5.39 11.16 17.99
C ALA A 78 -6.06 9.91 18.57
N ASN A 79 -7.39 9.89 18.55
CA ASN A 79 -8.14 8.66 18.79
C ASN A 79 -8.33 7.94 17.46
N THR A 80 -7.97 6.67 17.44
CA THR A 80 -8.06 5.78 16.28
C THR A 80 -9.13 4.72 16.51
N SER A 81 -9.74 4.26 15.43
CA SER A 81 -10.76 3.21 15.45
C SER A 81 -10.14 1.84 15.71
N LEU A 82 -8.90 1.62 15.26
CA LEU A 82 -8.22 0.34 15.38
C LEU A 82 -7.55 0.11 16.75
N ALA A 83 -6.94 1.13 17.36
CA ALA A 83 -6.15 0.96 18.58
C ALA A 83 -6.55 1.87 19.75
N GLY A 84 -7.54 2.76 19.57
CA GLY A 84 -7.87 3.80 20.55
C GLY A 84 -6.87 4.96 20.50
N ALA A 85 -6.52 5.52 21.65
CA ALA A 85 -5.63 6.68 21.72
C ALA A 85 -4.21 6.34 21.26
N VAL A 86 -3.68 7.11 20.31
CA VAL A 86 -2.28 7.08 19.88
C VAL A 86 -1.62 8.44 20.13
N GLY A 87 -0.34 8.42 20.51
CA GLY A 87 0.45 9.63 20.76
C GLY A 87 0.74 10.42 19.49
N GLY A 88 1.24 11.66 19.65
CA GLY A 88 1.70 12.46 18.52
C GLY A 88 2.98 11.90 17.90
N ASN A 89 3.09 11.98 16.59
CA ASN A 89 4.29 11.58 15.86
C ASN A 89 5.31 12.74 15.84
N ALA A 90 6.33 12.63 16.69
CA ALA A 90 7.40 13.62 16.78
C ALA A 90 8.22 13.77 15.48
N GLN A 91 8.24 12.76 14.61
CA GLN A 91 8.96 12.82 13.33
C GLN A 91 8.37 13.84 12.35
N LEU A 92 7.12 14.28 12.56
CA LEU A 92 6.45 15.23 11.67
C LEU A 92 6.98 16.66 11.80
N GLU A 93 7.70 16.99 12.88
CA GLU A 93 8.27 18.33 13.14
C GLU A 93 7.25 19.47 12.93
N GLY A 94 6.02 19.28 13.41
CA GLY A 94 4.96 20.29 13.33
C GLY A 94 4.22 20.36 11.99
N ARG A 95 4.49 19.46 11.03
CA ARG A 95 3.76 19.40 9.75
C ARG A 95 3.28 18.00 9.41
N ALA A 96 1.96 17.83 9.41
CA ALA A 96 1.35 16.60 8.93
C ALA A 96 1.51 16.44 7.40
N ALA A 97 1.63 15.19 6.96
CA ALA A 97 1.69 14.82 5.57
C ALA A 97 0.33 15.01 4.88
N LYS A 98 0.35 15.42 3.62
CA LYS A 98 -0.82 15.41 2.72
C LYS A 98 -0.92 14.10 1.94
N VAL A 99 0.23 13.47 1.68
CA VAL A 99 0.35 12.17 1.02
C VAL A 99 1.33 11.31 1.81
N ILE A 100 0.94 10.08 2.10
CA ILE A 100 1.75 9.07 2.77
C ILE A 100 2.05 7.97 1.75
N LEU A 101 3.30 7.93 1.28
CA LEU A 101 3.80 6.89 0.40
C LEU A 101 4.38 5.77 1.24
N ASN A 102 3.85 4.56 1.08
CA ASN A 102 4.39 3.34 1.66
C ASN A 102 4.95 2.48 0.53
N GLU A 103 6.26 2.52 0.35
CA GLU A 103 6.97 1.82 -0.72
C GLU A 103 7.68 0.57 -0.20
N VAL A 104 7.35 -0.59 -0.74
CA VAL A 104 8.11 -1.82 -0.50
C VAL A 104 9.18 -1.94 -1.59
N ASN A 105 10.44 -1.80 -1.18
CA ASN A 105 11.60 -1.94 -2.07
C ASN A 105 12.33 -3.26 -1.81
N SER A 106 11.63 -4.37 -2.02
CA SER A 106 12.15 -5.73 -1.93
C SER A 106 11.47 -6.64 -2.96
N ALA A 107 11.89 -7.90 -3.02
CA ALA A 107 11.23 -8.93 -3.85
C ALA A 107 9.94 -9.49 -3.20
N ASN A 108 9.65 -9.11 -1.96
CA ASN A 108 8.51 -9.65 -1.23
C ASN A 108 7.22 -8.97 -1.66
N LYS A 109 6.15 -9.76 -1.79
CA LYS A 109 4.80 -9.24 -1.99
C LYS A 109 4.20 -8.76 -0.68
N SER A 110 3.25 -7.83 -0.77
CA SER A 110 2.45 -7.38 0.36
C SER A 110 1.16 -8.17 0.44
N ILE A 111 0.78 -8.61 1.64
CA ILE A 111 -0.52 -9.22 1.95
C ILE A 111 -1.27 -8.29 2.90
N LEU A 112 -2.43 -7.79 2.44
CA LEU A 112 -3.24 -6.81 3.16
C LEU A 112 -4.55 -7.48 3.59
N LYS A 113 -4.66 -7.83 4.87
CA LYS A 113 -5.80 -8.55 5.45
C LYS A 113 -6.72 -7.69 6.32
N GLY A 114 -6.45 -6.40 6.43
CA GLY A 114 -7.19 -5.50 7.30
C GLY A 114 -7.07 -4.05 6.87
N MET A 115 -7.66 -3.18 7.69
CA MET A 115 -7.76 -1.75 7.40
C MET A 115 -6.44 -1.02 7.67
N VAL A 116 -6.14 -0.01 6.86
CA VAL A 116 -5.07 0.96 7.12
C VAL A 116 -5.69 2.28 7.53
N GLU A 117 -5.47 2.70 8.77
CA GLU A 117 -6.03 3.92 9.34
C GLU A 117 -4.99 5.04 9.38
N VAL A 118 -5.36 6.26 9.00
CA VAL A 118 -4.51 7.44 9.24
C VAL A 118 -4.90 8.07 10.57
N ALA A 119 -3.98 8.09 11.54
CA ALA A 119 -4.22 8.81 12.80
C ALA A 119 -3.98 10.31 12.62
N GLY A 120 -4.86 11.15 13.17
CA GLY A 120 -4.74 12.60 13.11
C GLY A 120 -5.20 13.16 11.76
N GLN A 121 -4.36 13.97 11.12
CA GLN A 121 -4.77 14.70 9.93
C GLN A 121 -4.97 13.76 8.72
N ARG A 122 -6.15 13.82 8.11
CA ARG A 122 -6.52 13.06 6.90
C ARG A 122 -5.54 13.31 5.75
N ALA A 123 -5.10 12.24 5.10
CA ALA A 123 -4.12 12.27 4.00
C ALA A 123 -4.45 11.28 2.89
N ASP A 124 -3.81 11.41 1.73
CA ASP A 124 -3.79 10.37 0.71
C ASP A 124 -2.84 9.24 1.15
N VAL A 125 -3.23 7.99 0.95
CA VAL A 125 -2.41 6.82 1.28
C VAL A 125 -2.11 6.04 0.01
N VAL A 126 -0.82 5.82 -0.25
CA VAL A 126 -0.34 4.99 -1.35
C VAL A 126 0.41 3.80 -0.76
N ILE A 127 0.06 2.59 -1.19
CA ILE A 127 0.81 1.36 -0.92
C ILE A 127 1.37 0.89 -2.26
N ALA A 128 2.68 1.01 -2.43
CA ALA A 128 3.40 0.71 -3.65
C ALA A 128 4.31 -0.50 -3.44
N ASN A 129 4.04 -1.58 -4.17
CA ASN A 129 4.91 -2.77 -4.17
C ASN A 129 4.99 -3.37 -5.58
N LYS A 130 6.13 -3.14 -6.25
CA LYS A 130 6.38 -3.65 -7.61
C LYS A 130 6.37 -5.18 -7.72
N SER A 131 6.60 -5.88 -6.60
CA SER A 131 6.59 -7.34 -6.55
C SER A 131 5.17 -7.91 -6.53
N GLY A 132 4.20 -7.13 -6.04
CA GLY A 132 2.76 -7.45 -6.06
C GLY A 132 2.07 -7.18 -4.73
N ILE A 133 0.74 -7.10 -4.77
CA ILE A 133 -0.12 -6.86 -3.60
C ILE A 133 -1.30 -7.83 -3.63
N THR A 134 -1.58 -8.49 -2.52
CA THR A 134 -2.82 -9.23 -2.30
C THR A 134 -3.69 -8.48 -1.30
N CYS A 135 -4.92 -8.15 -1.69
CA CYS A 135 -5.96 -7.60 -0.83
C CYS A 135 -6.96 -8.71 -0.47
N ASN A 136 -7.08 -9.02 0.82
CA ASN A 136 -8.00 -10.01 1.36
C ASN A 136 -8.61 -9.50 2.66
N GLY A 137 -9.53 -8.54 2.54
CA GLY A 137 -10.07 -7.77 3.66
C GLY A 137 -9.41 -6.40 3.85
N CYS A 138 -8.69 -5.91 2.84
CA CYS A 138 -8.02 -4.62 2.93
C CYS A 138 -8.99 -3.43 2.77
N GLY A 139 -8.60 -2.26 3.26
CA GLY A 139 -9.34 -1.01 3.10
C GLY A 139 -8.64 0.13 3.83
N PHE A 140 -9.23 1.33 3.81
CA PHE A 140 -8.64 2.53 4.41
C PHE A 140 -9.61 3.21 5.38
N ILE A 141 -9.10 3.86 6.42
CA ILE A 141 -9.87 4.67 7.39
C ILE A 141 -9.21 6.03 7.51
N ASN A 142 -10.01 7.11 7.51
CA ASN A 142 -9.53 8.49 7.56
C ASN A 142 -8.49 8.80 6.46
N ALA A 143 -8.68 8.22 5.26
CA ALA A 143 -7.86 8.50 4.09
C ALA A 143 -8.69 9.30 3.09
N ARG A 144 -8.09 10.27 2.39
CA ARG A 144 -8.80 10.97 1.31
C ARG A 144 -8.85 10.09 0.06
N ASN A 145 -7.68 9.64 -0.40
CA ASN A 145 -7.56 8.65 -1.46
C ASN A 145 -6.75 7.44 -0.97
N GLY A 146 -7.18 6.23 -1.31
CA GLY A 146 -6.43 4.99 -1.09
C GLY A 146 -5.92 4.43 -2.42
N VAL A 147 -4.61 4.23 -2.58
CA VAL A 147 -4.03 3.72 -3.82
C VAL A 147 -3.22 2.46 -3.55
N LEU A 148 -3.62 1.35 -4.18
CA LEU A 148 -2.82 0.14 -4.26
C LEU A 148 -2.13 0.10 -5.63
N THR A 149 -0.81 0.03 -5.65
CA THR A 149 -0.06 0.08 -6.90
C THR A 149 1.14 -0.85 -6.96
N THR A 150 1.44 -1.37 -8.16
CA THR A 150 2.71 -2.08 -8.44
C THR A 150 3.69 -1.20 -9.22
N ALA A 151 3.45 0.11 -9.22
CA ALA A 151 4.34 1.05 -9.85
C ALA A 151 5.64 1.23 -9.07
N ASP A 152 6.74 1.41 -9.81
CA ASP A 152 7.91 2.10 -9.29
C ASP A 152 7.55 3.58 -9.10
N LEU A 153 7.71 4.10 -7.89
CA LEU A 153 7.49 5.52 -7.60
C LEU A 153 8.64 6.34 -8.21
N GLN A 154 8.31 7.42 -8.91
CA GLN A 154 9.29 8.25 -9.62
C GLN A 154 9.36 9.62 -8.98
N PHE A 155 10.56 10.00 -8.58
CA PHE A 155 10.86 11.29 -7.99
C PHE A 155 11.61 12.15 -9.01
N LYS A 156 11.34 13.45 -8.98
CA LYS A 156 12.07 14.45 -9.77
C LYS A 156 12.37 15.62 -8.85
N ASP A 157 13.64 16.03 -8.80
CA ASP A 157 14.10 17.14 -7.96
C ASP A 157 13.69 16.99 -6.48
N GLY A 158 13.71 15.75 -5.97
CA GLY A 158 13.33 15.41 -4.59
C GLY A 158 11.82 15.35 -4.32
N ALA A 159 10.96 15.65 -5.30
CA ALA A 159 9.51 15.63 -5.15
C ALA A 159 8.86 14.42 -5.83
N PHE A 160 7.76 13.92 -5.27
CA PHE A 160 7.01 12.83 -5.89
C PHE A 160 6.33 13.30 -7.19
N ASN A 161 6.63 12.63 -8.30
CA ASN A 161 6.25 13.09 -9.64
C ASN A 161 5.28 12.14 -10.37
N SER A 162 5.59 10.84 -10.41
CA SER A 162 4.78 9.91 -11.22
C SER A 162 4.87 8.46 -10.75
N TYR A 163 3.89 7.66 -11.17
CA TYR A 163 3.87 6.21 -11.05
C TYR A 163 4.34 5.59 -12.37
N ARG A 164 5.28 4.65 -12.33
CA ARG A 164 5.68 3.86 -13.51
C ARG A 164 5.38 2.37 -13.29
N VAL A 165 4.35 1.87 -13.96
CA VAL A 165 3.95 0.47 -13.89
C VAL A 165 4.71 -0.35 -14.93
N ASN A 166 5.62 -1.21 -14.47
CA ASN A 166 6.38 -2.13 -15.33
C ASN A 166 5.95 -3.59 -15.13
N GLN A 167 5.74 -3.99 -13.89
CA GLN A 167 5.54 -5.38 -13.47
C GLN A 167 4.62 -5.47 -12.24
N GLY A 168 4.48 -6.67 -11.68
CA GLY A 168 3.70 -6.94 -10.46
C GLY A 168 2.20 -7.14 -10.71
N ASN A 169 1.59 -7.96 -9.87
CA ASN A 169 0.15 -8.21 -9.92
C ASN A 169 -0.54 -7.72 -8.65
N ILE A 170 -1.76 -7.22 -8.78
CA ILE A 170 -2.66 -7.00 -7.65
C ILE A 170 -3.77 -8.03 -7.69
N ARG A 171 -3.98 -8.75 -6.59
CA ARG A 171 -5.10 -9.69 -6.40
C ARG A 171 -6.06 -9.14 -5.36
N VAL A 172 -7.36 -9.15 -5.68
CA VAL A 172 -8.43 -8.96 -4.70
C VAL A 172 -9.14 -10.30 -4.55
N GLU A 173 -9.01 -10.91 -3.38
CA GLU A 173 -9.48 -12.28 -3.11
C GLU A 173 -10.04 -12.40 -1.69
N GLY A 174 -10.63 -13.55 -1.36
CA GLY A 174 -11.21 -13.83 -0.04
C GLY A 174 -12.22 -12.76 0.41
N ASP A 175 -11.92 -12.09 1.52
CA ASP A 175 -12.74 -11.04 2.13
C ASP A 175 -12.83 -9.76 1.30
N GLY A 176 -12.05 -9.66 0.21
CA GLY A 176 -12.17 -8.62 -0.80
C GLY A 176 -11.65 -7.24 -0.38
N LEU A 177 -12.10 -6.19 -1.08
CA LEU A 177 -11.83 -4.79 -0.74
C LEU A 177 -13.01 -4.22 0.07
N LYS A 178 -12.72 -3.72 1.28
CA LYS A 178 -13.70 -3.09 2.16
C LYS A 178 -13.81 -1.59 1.87
N LYS A 179 -15.03 -1.04 2.01
CA LYS A 179 -15.33 0.37 1.73
C LYS A 179 -14.51 1.33 2.59
N GLY A 180 -14.48 1.11 3.91
CA GLY A 180 -13.77 1.99 4.84
C GLY A 180 -14.31 3.44 4.86
N ASP A 181 -13.47 4.35 5.37
CA ASP A 181 -13.68 5.81 5.35
C ASP A 181 -12.65 6.43 4.39
N VAL A 182 -13.00 6.39 3.09
CA VAL A 182 -12.18 6.88 1.98
C VAL A 182 -13.05 7.40 0.83
N ASP A 183 -12.68 8.53 0.24
CA ASP A 183 -13.48 9.13 -0.85
C ASP A 183 -13.34 8.31 -2.14
N TYR A 184 -12.15 7.77 -2.37
CA TYR A 184 -11.80 7.11 -3.61
C TYR A 184 -10.69 6.07 -3.43
N THR A 185 -10.85 4.92 -4.11
CA THR A 185 -9.81 3.88 -4.17
C THR A 185 -9.33 3.66 -5.60
N ALA A 186 -8.01 3.52 -5.78
CA ALA A 186 -7.40 3.12 -7.05
C ALA A 186 -6.58 1.84 -6.93
N ILE A 187 -6.72 0.97 -7.93
CA ILE A 187 -5.89 -0.22 -8.16
C ILE A 187 -5.13 0.01 -9.46
N ILE A 188 -3.81 0.16 -9.38
CA ILE A 188 -2.96 0.52 -10.52
C ILE A 188 -1.81 -0.48 -10.63
N ALA A 189 -1.88 -1.42 -11.57
CA ALA A 189 -0.94 -2.54 -11.63
C ALA A 189 -0.60 -2.98 -13.04
N ARG A 190 0.44 -3.81 -13.19
CA ARG A 190 0.71 -4.43 -14.50
C ARG A 190 -0.41 -5.41 -14.84
N THR A 191 -0.86 -6.21 -13.88
CA THR A 191 -2.08 -7.02 -13.97
C THR A 191 -2.92 -6.87 -12.69
N ALA A 192 -4.24 -6.93 -12.83
CA ALA A 192 -5.18 -6.93 -11.72
C ALA A 192 -6.12 -8.13 -11.86
N GLU A 193 -6.27 -8.90 -10.79
CA GLU A 193 -7.18 -10.03 -10.70
C GLU A 193 -8.16 -9.78 -9.55
N ILE A 194 -9.45 -9.74 -9.85
CA ILE A 194 -10.50 -9.45 -8.88
C ILE A 194 -11.43 -10.66 -8.86
N SER A 195 -11.32 -11.44 -7.80
CA SER A 195 -12.03 -12.71 -7.60
C SER A 195 -12.89 -12.70 -6.33
N ALA A 196 -13.00 -11.54 -5.67
CA ALA A 196 -13.79 -11.31 -4.47
C ALA A 196 -14.55 -9.97 -4.54
N ALA A 197 -15.41 -9.73 -3.55
CA ALA A 197 -16.24 -8.53 -3.49
C ALA A 197 -15.38 -7.25 -3.37
N VAL A 198 -15.86 -6.19 -4.02
CA VAL A 198 -15.24 -4.87 -3.97
C VAL A 198 -16.29 -3.86 -3.54
N HIS A 199 -16.08 -3.26 -2.37
CA HIS A 199 -16.91 -2.19 -1.84
C HIS A 199 -16.12 -0.89 -1.84
N ALA A 200 -16.59 0.12 -2.57
CA ALA A 200 -15.98 1.45 -2.64
C ALA A 200 -17.04 2.46 -3.09
N ASP A 201 -16.95 3.71 -2.62
CA ASP A 201 -17.79 4.80 -3.12
C ASP A 201 -17.38 5.24 -4.54
N ALA A 202 -16.07 5.27 -4.79
CA ALA A 202 -15.50 5.45 -6.12
C ALA A 202 -14.27 4.54 -6.31
N LEU A 203 -14.20 3.88 -7.47
CA LEU A 203 -13.14 2.93 -7.80
C LEU A 203 -12.54 3.20 -9.18
N LEU A 204 -11.20 3.25 -9.25
CA LEU A 204 -10.46 3.13 -10.51
C LEU A 204 -9.66 1.84 -10.53
N VAL A 205 -9.73 1.11 -11.64
CA VAL A 205 -8.84 0.00 -11.92
C VAL A 205 -8.09 0.27 -13.22
N SER A 206 -6.76 0.23 -13.16
CA SER A 206 -5.90 0.36 -14.34
C SER A 206 -4.87 -0.75 -14.40
N ALA A 207 -4.90 -1.50 -15.51
CA ALA A 207 -3.96 -2.57 -15.80
C ALA A 207 -3.06 -2.22 -17.00
N GLY A 208 -1.87 -2.83 -17.07
CA GLY A 208 -0.92 -2.75 -18.18
C GLY A 208 0.33 -1.91 -17.90
N LYS A 209 1.28 -1.87 -18.86
CA LYS A 209 2.46 -0.98 -18.77
C LYS A 209 1.99 0.46 -18.96
N LYS A 210 2.10 1.30 -17.94
CA LYS A 210 1.66 2.69 -18.03
C LYS A 210 2.48 3.60 -17.13
N ARG A 211 2.46 4.88 -17.47
CA ARG A 211 2.92 5.95 -16.60
C ARG A 211 1.72 6.80 -16.22
N PHE A 212 1.57 7.07 -14.93
CA PHE A 212 0.56 7.99 -14.41
C PHE A 212 1.28 9.17 -13.77
N GLN A 213 0.81 10.38 -14.00
CA GLN A 213 1.23 11.51 -13.18
C GLN A 213 0.69 11.33 -11.75
N ARG A 214 1.27 12.07 -10.80
CA ARG A 214 0.74 12.14 -9.42
C ARG A 214 -0.78 12.38 -9.47
N ILE A 215 -1.54 11.54 -8.77
CA ILE A 215 -2.99 11.66 -8.68
C ILE A 215 -3.27 12.80 -7.71
N TYR A 216 -3.74 13.94 -8.23
CA TYR A 216 -4.14 15.08 -7.40
C TYR A 216 -5.64 15.02 -7.10
N PRO A 217 -6.08 15.44 -5.91
CA PRO A 217 -7.49 15.40 -5.50
C PRO A 217 -8.44 16.33 -6.30
N ALA A 218 -7.95 17.08 -7.30
CA ALA A 218 -8.78 18.04 -8.05
C ALA A 218 -8.93 17.72 -9.55
N SER A 219 -8.45 16.57 -10.05
CA SER A 219 -8.44 16.32 -11.50
C SER A 219 -8.68 14.87 -11.90
N ILE A 220 -9.64 14.22 -11.25
CA ILE A 220 -10.22 13.00 -11.83
C ILE A 220 -11.32 13.45 -12.81
N THR A 221 -10.93 13.83 -14.02
CA THR A 221 -11.87 13.76 -15.14
C THR A 221 -12.19 12.28 -15.32
N LEU A 222 -13.45 11.91 -15.14
CA LEU A 222 -13.95 10.56 -15.26
C LEU A 222 -13.77 10.05 -16.70
N LYS A 223 -12.57 9.59 -17.05
CA LYS A 223 -12.37 8.83 -18.29
C LYS A 223 -12.85 7.41 -18.01
N LEU A 224 -14.08 7.12 -18.43
CA LEU A 224 -14.60 5.77 -18.61
C LEU A 224 -13.61 4.99 -19.50
N LEU A 225 -12.70 4.25 -18.89
CA LEU A 225 -11.95 3.23 -19.61
C LEU A 225 -12.89 2.05 -19.82
N LYS A 226 -13.21 1.72 -21.07
CA LYS A 226 -13.86 0.43 -21.39
C LYS A 226 -12.95 -0.69 -20.87
N ILE A 227 -13.40 -1.40 -19.83
CA ILE A 227 -12.72 -2.60 -19.34
C ILE A 227 -13.23 -3.78 -20.19
N SER A 228 -12.37 -4.33 -21.06
CA SER A 228 -12.60 -5.65 -21.63
C SER A 228 -12.17 -6.70 -20.60
N LEU A 229 -13.14 -7.27 -19.90
CA LEU A 229 -12.92 -8.45 -19.06
C LEU A 229 -12.82 -9.67 -19.98
N LYS A 230 -11.64 -10.33 -20.00
CA LYS A 230 -11.53 -11.69 -20.55
C LYS A 230 -11.69 -12.67 -19.39
N CYS A 231 -12.87 -13.29 -19.29
CA CYS A 231 -13.10 -14.41 -18.39
C CYS A 231 -12.38 -15.65 -18.93
N TRP A 232 -11.61 -16.34 -18.09
CA TRP A 232 -11.12 -17.68 -18.40
C TRP A 232 -12.11 -18.69 -17.79
N SER A 233 -12.85 -19.40 -18.65
CA SER A 233 -13.64 -20.57 -18.27
C SER A 233 -12.81 -21.81 -18.56
N THR A 234 -12.65 -22.70 -17.57
CA THR A 234 -12.10 -24.06 -17.75
C THR A 234 -13.19 -25.10 -18.00
N SER A 235 -14.47 -24.70 -18.17
CA SER A 235 -15.58 -25.62 -18.40
C SER A 235 -15.85 -25.86 -19.90
N PRO A 236 -16.00 -27.12 -20.37
CA PRO A 236 -16.31 -27.42 -21.78
C PRO A 236 -17.77 -27.17 -22.17
N SER A 237 -18.66 -26.92 -21.21
CA SER A 237 -20.07 -26.61 -21.45
C SER A 237 -20.24 -25.10 -21.62
N TRP A 238 -20.88 -24.69 -22.71
CA TRP A 238 -21.10 -23.30 -23.14
C TRP A 238 -22.08 -22.52 -22.23
N ALA A 239 -21.84 -22.48 -20.93
CA ALA A 239 -22.49 -21.53 -20.04
C ALA A 239 -21.73 -20.21 -20.15
N ALA A 240 -22.22 -19.31 -20.99
CA ALA A 240 -21.78 -17.94 -21.00
C ALA A 240 -21.90 -17.37 -19.58
N CYS A 241 -20.80 -16.87 -19.01
CA CYS A 241 -20.86 -16.05 -17.81
C CYS A 241 -21.69 -14.81 -18.13
N THR A 242 -22.96 -14.80 -17.75
CA THR A 242 -23.73 -13.56 -17.66
C THR A 242 -23.02 -12.67 -16.64
N PRO A 243 -22.58 -11.45 -16.99
CA PRO A 243 -22.11 -10.51 -15.99
C PRO A 243 -23.27 -10.28 -15.02
N THR A 244 -23.14 -10.79 -13.79
CA THR A 244 -23.99 -10.36 -12.68
C THR A 244 -23.85 -8.85 -12.64
N LYS A 245 -24.97 -8.16 -12.83
CA LYS A 245 -25.07 -6.71 -12.99
C LYS A 245 -24.17 -6.01 -11.97
N LEU A 246 -23.07 -5.43 -12.43
CA LEU A 246 -22.50 -4.25 -11.77
C LEU A 246 -23.56 -3.16 -11.87
N SER A 247 -24.39 -3.00 -10.84
CA SER A 247 -25.35 -1.91 -10.77
C SER A 247 -24.60 -0.63 -10.43
N TRP A 248 -24.28 0.16 -11.44
CA TRP A 248 -23.80 1.52 -11.26
C TRP A 248 -25.02 2.44 -11.10
N SER A 249 -25.19 3.04 -9.92
CA SER A 249 -26.07 4.19 -9.79
C SER A 249 -25.28 5.43 -10.20
N PRO A 250 -25.77 6.26 -11.14
CA PRO A 250 -25.10 7.52 -11.45
C PRO A 250 -25.11 8.42 -10.22
N MET A 251 -23.93 8.88 -9.78
CA MET A 251 -23.81 9.94 -8.77
C MET A 251 -24.46 11.21 -9.31
N LYS A 252 -25.48 11.72 -8.62
CA LYS A 252 -25.96 13.07 -8.82
C LYS A 252 -24.87 14.02 -8.31
N THR A 253 -24.36 14.86 -9.21
CA THR A 253 -23.56 16.03 -8.85
C THR A 253 -24.44 16.98 -8.05
N ALA A 254 -24.03 17.29 -6.82
CA ALA A 254 -24.49 18.48 -6.09
C ALA A 254 -23.45 19.59 -6.25
#